data_AF-A0A4Q0VJI4-F1
#
_entry.id   AF-A0A4Q0VJI4-F1
#
_cell.length_a   1.000
_cell.length_b   1.000
_cell.length_c   1.000
_cell.angle_alpha   90.00
_cell.angle_beta   90.00
_cell.angle_gamma   90.00
#
_symmetry.space_group_name_H-M   'P 1'
#
loop_
_entity.id
_entity.type
_entity.pdbx_description
1 polymer ?
#
loop_
_entity_poly.entity_id
_entity_poly.type
_entity_poly.pdbx_seq_one_letter_code
_entity_poly.pdbx_strand_id
1 'polypeptide(L)'
;MGEKSFNLTTEPWLKVIDQADHEKMVSLIELFENAPDYQRLAGDMQAQDLAVFRLLLAILTTVYSRVDMAGNAYDWAVAIEQAGYQAEAEFSRKTIQRGLLKTWRDLYRAGAFSTAVTKYLQQQADRFDLFGERPFYQATTTDYDALVPTKKRVATGNGQVAIKQINRQVSESGSTPAIFAPKAGDAKNTLTLAELTRWLVTYQNFTGVTDKTKIETTEKFANSAGWVYRLSPVFANGESLFETLMLNLVLTGKQDPYAPQLPVWEESIAAHVARRKQQVQPNNLAELYTTWSRILHIEWTPDDHPTIFSAGLPIFEADNAFIEPMTTWRHDKKTHADRPAVKGLRSLSIAMWRNFGQYVKVNESAATHEPGIVVWLRDLKDQNMIPDDKQLALMSVGLVSDGNVTSQAPAAEIVDDMRIKANVLFDTKSDIGYWPEQIEDVILMTQTIGKDYYRFLANVGRIRNLDATAFANKLSVGFYDRLNAPFKAWLAGLSNHDERSVKVNEWKETLRKTVFTAATDVMQSSSSRDITGLAGEKGPDNIFTAKNWLQHNVKVHLS
;
A
#
# COMPACT_ATOMS: atom_id res chain seq x y z
N MET A 1 -9.97 -31.84 -28.72
CA MET A 1 -9.02 -31.23 -27.76
C MET A 1 -9.85 -30.80 -26.58
N GLY A 2 -9.50 -31.19 -25.35
CA GLY A 2 -10.20 -30.69 -24.16
C GLY A 2 -10.05 -29.17 -24.08
N GLU A 3 -11.07 -28.48 -23.56
CA GLU A 3 -10.94 -27.06 -23.24
C GLU A 3 -9.78 -26.87 -22.26
N LYS A 4 -8.87 -25.96 -22.60
CA LYS A 4 -7.77 -25.57 -21.73
C LYS A 4 -8.36 -24.83 -20.52
N SER A 5 -7.87 -25.10 -19.32
CA SER A 5 -8.35 -24.48 -18.08
C SER A 5 -7.19 -24.20 -17.12
N PHE A 6 -7.30 -23.11 -16.37
CA PHE A 6 -6.44 -22.79 -15.23
C PHE A 6 -7.27 -22.00 -14.22
N ASN A 7 -7.94 -22.75 -13.34
CA ASN A 7 -8.92 -22.21 -12.41
C ASN A 7 -8.27 -21.78 -11.09
N LEU A 8 -8.22 -20.48 -10.83
CA LEU A 8 -7.56 -19.88 -9.67
C LEU A 8 -8.16 -20.29 -8.32
N THR A 9 -9.37 -20.84 -8.32
CA THR A 9 -10.02 -21.33 -7.09
C THR A 9 -9.37 -22.60 -6.56
N THR A 10 -8.91 -23.49 -7.46
CA THR A 10 -8.38 -24.82 -7.12
C THR A 10 -6.94 -25.03 -7.56
N GLU A 11 -6.48 -24.35 -8.61
CA GLU A 11 -5.11 -24.46 -9.10
C GLU A 11 -4.16 -23.53 -8.32
N PRO A 12 -2.93 -23.98 -7.98
CA PRO A 12 -1.96 -23.16 -7.27
C PRO A 12 -1.46 -21.97 -8.09
N TRP A 13 -1.57 -20.76 -7.53
CA TRP A 13 -1.04 -19.54 -8.15
C TRP A 13 -0.60 -18.45 -7.17
N LEU A 14 -0.96 -18.56 -5.89
CA LEU A 14 -0.60 -17.61 -4.85
C LEU A 14 0.67 -18.11 -4.16
N LYS A 15 1.70 -17.27 -4.08
CA LYS A 15 2.91 -17.59 -3.32
C LYS A 15 2.73 -17.13 -1.88
N VAL A 16 3.03 -18.00 -0.93
CA VAL A 16 2.96 -17.76 0.52
C VAL A 16 4.21 -18.28 1.21
N ILE A 17 4.53 -17.71 2.37
CA ILE A 17 5.49 -18.29 3.31
C ILE A 17 4.71 -18.92 4.46
N ASP A 18 4.95 -20.20 4.74
CA ASP A 18 4.34 -20.90 5.88
C ASP A 18 5.04 -20.57 7.21
N GLN A 19 4.47 -21.04 8.33
CA GLN A 19 5.06 -20.82 9.67
C GLN A 19 6.46 -21.46 9.86
N ALA A 20 6.90 -22.32 8.94
CA ALA A 20 8.23 -22.94 8.95
C ALA A 20 9.20 -22.26 7.95
N ASP A 21 8.87 -21.06 7.48
CA ASP A 21 9.64 -20.26 6.51
C ASP A 21 9.81 -20.93 5.13
N HIS A 22 8.94 -21.86 4.77
CA HIS A 22 8.94 -22.46 3.43
C HIS A 22 8.03 -21.68 2.47
N GLU A 23 8.53 -21.44 1.26
CA GLU A 23 7.73 -20.93 0.16
C GLU A 23 6.82 -22.05 -0.38
N LYS A 24 5.52 -21.74 -0.50
CA LYS A 24 4.51 -22.61 -1.10
C LYS A 24 3.71 -21.85 -2.15
N MET A 25 3.23 -22.58 -3.14
CA MET A 25 2.24 -22.08 -4.09
C MET A 25 0.91 -22.76 -3.81
N VAL A 26 -0.15 -21.97 -3.64
CA VAL A 26 -1.47 -22.44 -3.19
C VAL A 26 -2.59 -21.83 -4.03
N SER A 27 -3.76 -22.46 -4.03
CA SER A 27 -4.97 -21.94 -4.68
C SER A 27 -5.72 -20.94 -3.77
N LEU A 28 -6.78 -20.28 -4.26
CA LEU A 28 -7.60 -19.42 -3.39
C LEU A 28 -8.30 -20.21 -2.27
N ILE A 29 -8.84 -21.39 -2.58
CA ILE A 29 -9.50 -22.24 -1.57
C ILE A 29 -8.50 -22.67 -0.50
N GLU A 30 -7.36 -23.23 -0.93
CA GLU A 30 -6.31 -23.67 -0.01
C GLU A 30 -5.77 -22.51 0.84
N LEU A 31 -5.64 -21.30 0.26
CA LEU A 31 -5.21 -20.11 0.98
C LEU A 31 -6.18 -19.77 2.12
N PHE A 32 -7.49 -19.74 1.86
CA PHE A 32 -8.46 -19.35 2.89
C PHE A 32 -8.68 -20.45 3.94
N GLU A 33 -8.56 -21.73 3.57
CA GLU A 33 -8.64 -22.86 4.50
C GLU A 33 -7.47 -22.88 5.49
N ASN A 34 -6.27 -22.51 5.03
CA ASN A 34 -5.02 -22.60 5.80
C ASN A 34 -4.41 -21.22 6.10
N ALA A 35 -5.19 -20.13 6.00
CA ALA A 35 -4.72 -18.77 6.23
C ALA A 35 -3.98 -18.56 7.58
N PRO A 36 -4.32 -19.25 8.69
CA PRO A 36 -3.57 -19.16 9.95
C PRO A 36 -2.16 -19.77 9.88
N ASP A 37 -1.96 -20.75 8.98
CA ASP A 37 -0.70 -21.49 8.82
C ASP A 37 0.29 -20.81 7.86
N TYR A 38 -0.12 -19.69 7.28
CA TYR A 38 0.73 -18.83 6.46
C TYR A 38 1.11 -17.58 7.23
N GLN A 39 2.38 -17.18 7.17
CA GLN A 39 2.85 -15.92 7.74
C GLN A 39 2.41 -14.73 6.88
N ARG A 40 2.60 -14.84 5.55
CA ARG A 40 2.40 -13.75 4.59
C ARG A 40 2.34 -14.24 3.14
N LEU A 41 1.87 -13.36 2.26
CA LEU A 41 2.09 -13.46 0.81
C LEU A 41 3.59 -13.26 0.49
N ALA A 42 4.05 -13.90 -0.58
CA ALA A 42 5.43 -13.82 -1.06
C ALA A 42 5.50 -13.91 -2.59
N GLY A 43 4.73 -13.06 -3.25
CA GLY A 43 4.78 -12.85 -4.69
C GLY A 43 6.12 -12.28 -5.14
N ASP A 44 6.16 -11.95 -6.42
CA ASP A 44 7.37 -11.55 -7.13
C ASP A 44 7.87 -10.15 -6.71
N MET A 45 7.02 -9.36 -6.05
CA MET A 45 7.26 -8.02 -5.48
C MET A 45 6.27 -7.74 -4.32
N GLN A 46 6.62 -6.88 -3.37
CA GLN A 46 5.70 -6.50 -2.28
C GLN A 46 4.50 -5.68 -2.79
N ALA A 47 4.66 -4.89 -3.84
CA ALA A 47 3.57 -4.17 -4.50
C ALA A 47 2.59 -5.14 -5.19
N GLN A 48 3.08 -6.27 -5.69
CA GLN A 48 2.24 -7.36 -6.19
C GLN A 48 1.47 -8.00 -5.03
N ASP A 49 2.13 -8.26 -3.90
CA ASP A 49 1.47 -8.78 -2.69
C ASP A 49 0.36 -7.84 -2.22
N LEU A 50 0.57 -6.52 -2.24
CA LEU A 50 -0.46 -5.54 -1.89
C LEU A 50 -1.68 -5.60 -2.84
N ALA A 51 -1.46 -5.77 -4.14
CA ALA A 51 -2.55 -5.89 -5.11
C ALA A 51 -3.37 -7.19 -4.90
N VAL A 52 -2.67 -8.31 -4.67
CA VAL A 52 -3.29 -9.60 -4.35
C VAL A 52 -4.01 -9.54 -3.01
N PHE A 53 -3.40 -8.93 -1.99
CA PHE A 53 -4.01 -8.74 -0.68
C PHE A 53 -5.35 -8.01 -0.77
N ARG A 54 -5.46 -6.96 -1.57
CA ARG A 54 -6.72 -6.24 -1.81
C ARG A 54 -7.74 -7.10 -2.56
N LEU A 55 -7.31 -7.94 -3.50
CA LEU A 55 -8.18 -8.95 -4.14
C LEU A 55 -8.77 -9.92 -3.09
N LEU A 56 -7.94 -10.44 -2.19
CA LEU A 56 -8.37 -11.34 -1.12
C LEU A 56 -9.36 -10.64 -0.18
N LEU A 57 -9.10 -9.39 0.20
CA LEU A 57 -10.03 -8.59 0.98
C LEU A 57 -11.35 -8.36 0.25
N ALA A 58 -11.34 -8.13 -1.07
CA ALA A 58 -12.57 -7.97 -1.84
C ALA A 58 -13.44 -9.24 -1.81
N ILE A 59 -12.83 -10.43 -1.87
CA ILE A 59 -13.53 -11.71 -1.70
C ILE A 59 -14.16 -11.77 -0.30
N LEU A 60 -13.37 -11.52 0.75
CA LEU A 60 -13.84 -11.58 2.14
C LEU A 60 -14.95 -10.56 2.44
N THR A 61 -14.81 -9.30 1.99
CA THR A 61 -15.84 -8.27 2.16
C THR A 61 -17.12 -8.65 1.43
N THR A 62 -17.01 -9.23 0.23
CA THR A 62 -18.16 -9.68 -0.55
C THR A 62 -18.91 -10.79 0.18
N VAL A 63 -18.20 -11.83 0.65
CA VAL A 63 -18.80 -12.95 1.37
C VAL A 63 -19.43 -12.50 2.70
N TYR A 64 -18.65 -11.90 3.59
CA TYR A 64 -19.10 -11.60 4.95
C TYR A 64 -20.01 -10.37 5.07
N SER A 65 -20.22 -9.65 3.96
CA SER A 65 -21.30 -8.67 3.88
C SER A 65 -22.68 -9.28 3.60
N ARG A 66 -22.71 -10.52 3.09
CA ARG A 66 -23.93 -11.24 2.68
C ARG A 66 -24.32 -12.33 3.66
N VAL A 67 -23.33 -13.00 4.25
CA VAL A 67 -23.54 -14.09 5.21
C VAL A 67 -22.77 -13.88 6.51
N ASP A 68 -23.27 -14.51 7.58
CA ASP A 68 -22.55 -14.61 8.85
C ASP A 68 -21.46 -15.71 8.83
N MET A 69 -20.73 -15.87 9.93
CA MET A 69 -19.70 -16.91 10.06
C MET A 69 -20.26 -18.33 9.80
N ALA A 70 -21.50 -18.61 10.20
CA ALA A 70 -22.14 -19.90 9.99
C ALA A 70 -22.63 -20.11 8.55
N GLY A 71 -22.55 -19.07 7.70
CA GLY A 71 -22.99 -19.09 6.32
C GLY A 71 -24.48 -18.79 6.15
N ASN A 72 -25.15 -18.26 7.17
CA ASN A 72 -26.53 -17.82 7.05
C ASN A 72 -26.58 -16.44 6.39
N ALA A 73 -27.44 -16.29 5.38
CA ALA A 73 -27.64 -14.99 4.74
C ALA A 73 -28.29 -14.00 5.71
N TYR A 74 -27.86 -12.74 5.67
CA TYR A 74 -28.52 -11.68 6.41
C TYR A 74 -29.80 -11.24 5.72
N ASP A 75 -30.80 -10.87 6.52
CA ASP A 75 -32.10 -10.40 6.00
C ASP A 75 -31.96 -9.23 5.01
N TRP A 76 -31.07 -8.27 5.28
CA TRP A 76 -30.82 -7.15 4.36
C TRP A 76 -30.17 -7.61 3.06
N ALA A 77 -29.31 -8.61 3.10
CA ALA A 77 -28.65 -9.13 1.90
C ALA A 77 -29.66 -9.84 1.00
N VAL A 78 -30.54 -10.65 1.59
CA VAL A 78 -31.66 -11.29 0.88
C VAL A 78 -32.59 -10.24 0.27
N ALA A 79 -32.94 -9.21 1.04
CA ALA A 79 -33.80 -8.14 0.56
C ALA A 79 -33.17 -7.37 -0.62
N ILE A 80 -31.87 -7.06 -0.55
CA ILE A 80 -31.10 -6.44 -1.65
C ILE A 80 -31.07 -7.36 -2.89
N GLU A 81 -30.88 -8.66 -2.71
CA GLU A 81 -30.90 -9.60 -3.84
C GLU A 81 -32.27 -9.66 -4.54
N GLN A 82 -33.36 -9.58 -3.78
CA GLN A 82 -34.73 -9.68 -4.29
C GLN A 82 -35.27 -8.37 -4.88
N ALA A 83 -34.98 -7.22 -4.26
CA ALA A 83 -35.58 -5.92 -4.58
C ALA A 83 -34.55 -4.82 -4.92
N GLY A 84 -33.26 -5.15 -4.96
CA GLY A 84 -32.18 -4.20 -5.25
C GLY A 84 -32.04 -3.12 -4.19
N TYR A 85 -31.56 -1.95 -4.62
CA TYR A 85 -31.37 -0.76 -3.75
C TYR A 85 -32.67 -0.29 -3.06
N GLN A 86 -33.85 -0.69 -3.53
CA GLN A 86 -35.12 -0.32 -2.87
C GLN A 86 -35.29 -0.98 -1.49
N ALA A 87 -34.61 -2.11 -1.24
CA ALA A 87 -34.64 -2.81 0.05
C ALA A 87 -33.84 -2.11 1.18
N GLU A 88 -32.91 -1.21 0.84
CA GLU A 88 -32.05 -0.55 1.84
C GLU A 88 -32.83 0.31 2.85
N ALA A 89 -34.03 0.78 2.49
CA ALA A 89 -34.86 1.62 3.34
C ALA A 89 -35.44 0.87 4.57
N GLU A 90 -35.44 -0.48 4.55
CA GLU A 90 -36.04 -1.30 5.61
C GLU A 90 -35.08 -1.55 6.79
N PHE A 91 -33.77 -1.53 6.55
CA PHE A 91 -32.77 -1.90 7.55
C PHE A 91 -31.93 -0.71 7.99
N SER A 92 -32.02 -0.35 9.27
CA SER A 92 -31.18 0.71 9.81
C SER A 92 -29.68 0.37 9.69
N ARG A 93 -28.85 1.37 9.39
CA ARG A 93 -27.38 1.24 9.39
C ARG A 93 -26.83 0.59 10.65
N LYS A 94 -27.39 0.92 11.82
CA LYS A 94 -26.98 0.34 13.12
C LYS A 94 -27.23 -1.16 13.20
N THR A 95 -28.32 -1.64 12.59
CA THR A 95 -28.66 -3.08 12.54
C THR A 95 -27.64 -3.83 11.70
N ILE A 96 -27.38 -3.34 10.49
CA ILE A 96 -26.37 -3.92 9.57
C ILE A 96 -25.00 -3.94 10.24
N GLN A 97 -24.57 -2.79 10.78
CA GLN A 97 -23.28 -2.65 11.46
C GLN A 97 -23.11 -3.66 12.59
N ARG A 98 -24.14 -3.86 13.43
CA ARG A 98 -24.09 -4.82 14.54
C ARG A 98 -23.90 -6.26 14.05
N GLY A 99 -24.61 -6.67 13.00
CA GLY A 99 -24.48 -8.01 12.43
C GLY A 99 -23.09 -8.25 11.83
N LEU A 100 -22.59 -7.29 11.05
CA LEU A 100 -21.26 -7.37 10.45
C LEU A 100 -20.14 -7.41 11.50
N LEU A 101 -20.23 -6.59 12.56
CA LEU A 101 -19.25 -6.63 13.66
C LEU A 101 -19.32 -7.93 14.46
N LYS A 102 -20.53 -8.49 14.65
CA LYS A 102 -20.66 -9.81 15.27
C LYS A 102 -19.91 -10.86 14.45
N THR A 103 -20.09 -10.88 13.14
CA THR A 103 -19.38 -11.81 12.25
C THR A 103 -17.87 -11.61 12.28
N TRP A 104 -17.39 -10.36 12.22
CA TRP A 104 -15.96 -10.08 12.37
C TRP A 104 -15.41 -10.65 13.69
N ARG A 105 -16.12 -10.42 14.81
CA ARG A 105 -15.72 -10.92 16.13
C ARG A 105 -15.67 -12.44 16.19
N ASP A 106 -16.69 -13.10 15.66
CA ASP A 106 -16.81 -14.56 15.71
C ASP A 106 -15.70 -15.21 14.87
N LEU A 107 -15.39 -14.67 13.69
CA LEU A 107 -14.25 -15.09 12.87
C LEU A 107 -12.92 -14.89 13.59
N TYR A 108 -12.68 -13.70 14.14
CA TYR A 108 -11.43 -13.37 14.82
C TYR A 108 -11.17 -14.29 16.02
N ARG A 109 -12.22 -14.60 16.80
CA ARG A 109 -12.15 -15.55 17.92
C ARG A 109 -11.92 -16.99 17.48
N ALA A 110 -12.50 -17.40 16.35
CA ALA A 110 -12.30 -18.72 15.80
C ALA A 110 -10.88 -18.91 15.24
N GLY A 111 -10.20 -17.82 14.87
CA GLY A 111 -8.85 -17.87 14.33
C GLY A 111 -8.78 -18.42 12.90
N ALA A 112 -9.91 -18.52 12.19
CA ALA A 112 -9.99 -19.06 10.83
C ALA A 112 -11.18 -18.48 10.06
N PHE A 113 -11.12 -18.54 8.72
CA PHE A 113 -12.26 -18.21 7.86
C PHE A 113 -13.23 -19.39 7.79
N SER A 114 -14.53 -19.11 7.64
CA SER A 114 -15.52 -20.17 7.52
C SER A 114 -15.63 -20.72 6.10
N THR A 115 -16.24 -21.90 5.97
CA THR A 115 -16.51 -22.54 4.67
C THR A 115 -17.41 -21.71 3.74
N ALA A 116 -18.01 -20.61 4.23
CA ALA A 116 -18.74 -19.67 3.39
C ALA A 116 -17.87 -19.10 2.27
N VAL A 117 -16.59 -18.83 2.56
CA VAL A 117 -15.65 -18.27 1.56
C VAL A 117 -15.36 -19.29 0.46
N THR A 118 -15.08 -20.54 0.83
CA THR A 118 -14.76 -21.58 -0.15
C THR A 118 -15.98 -21.97 -0.99
N LYS A 119 -17.17 -22.00 -0.39
CA LYS A 119 -18.44 -22.18 -1.14
C LYS A 119 -18.68 -21.06 -2.15
N TYR A 120 -18.43 -19.82 -1.77
CA TYR A 120 -18.52 -18.68 -2.68
C TYR A 120 -17.55 -18.81 -3.85
N LEU A 121 -16.28 -19.18 -3.58
CA LEU A 121 -15.28 -19.37 -4.64
C LEU A 121 -15.68 -20.50 -5.60
N GLN A 122 -16.21 -21.62 -5.08
CA GLN A 122 -16.72 -22.71 -5.90
C GLN A 122 -17.87 -22.25 -6.82
N GLN A 123 -18.78 -21.41 -6.32
CA GLN A 123 -19.86 -20.82 -7.13
C GLN A 123 -19.36 -19.85 -8.19
N GLN A 124 -18.21 -19.20 -7.96
CA GLN A 124 -17.58 -18.25 -8.89
C GLN A 124 -16.49 -18.91 -9.75
N ALA A 125 -16.34 -20.23 -9.75
CA ALA A 125 -15.24 -20.91 -10.43
C ALA A 125 -15.17 -20.55 -11.93
N ASP A 126 -16.30 -20.34 -12.60
CA ASP A 126 -16.37 -19.93 -14.01
C ASP A 126 -15.81 -18.52 -14.28
N ARG A 127 -15.78 -17.64 -13.26
CA ARG A 127 -15.21 -16.29 -13.32
C ARG A 127 -13.72 -16.24 -12.95
N PHE A 128 -13.20 -17.31 -12.36
CA PHE A 128 -11.83 -17.44 -11.89
C PHE A 128 -11.00 -18.40 -12.76
N ASP A 129 -11.50 -18.83 -13.91
CA ASP A 129 -10.69 -19.54 -14.91
C ASP A 129 -10.00 -18.56 -15.86
N LEU A 130 -8.69 -18.72 -16.09
CA LEU A 130 -7.93 -17.88 -17.01
C LEU A 130 -8.32 -18.09 -18.49
N PHE A 131 -8.93 -19.23 -18.82
CA PHE A 131 -9.29 -19.63 -20.19
C PHE A 131 -10.81 -19.80 -20.41
N GLY A 132 -11.63 -19.62 -19.37
CA GLY A 132 -13.07 -19.83 -19.44
C GLY A 132 -13.79 -18.83 -20.36
N GLU A 133 -15.11 -19.02 -20.55
CA GLU A 133 -15.94 -18.13 -21.37
C GLU A 133 -15.92 -16.67 -20.90
N ARG A 134 -15.75 -16.46 -19.59
CA ARG A 134 -15.50 -15.15 -18.97
C ARG A 134 -14.14 -15.18 -18.27
N PRO A 135 -13.05 -15.05 -19.03
CA PRO A 135 -11.72 -15.31 -18.50
C PRO A 135 -11.35 -14.32 -17.40
N PHE A 136 -10.75 -14.82 -16.33
CA PHE A 136 -10.42 -14.02 -15.15
C PHE A 136 -9.61 -12.77 -15.55
N TYR A 137 -10.12 -11.59 -15.14
CA TYR A 137 -9.49 -10.27 -15.36
C TYR A 137 -9.24 -9.92 -16.83
N GLN A 138 -10.03 -10.51 -17.72
CA GLN A 138 -9.93 -10.35 -19.16
C GLN A 138 -11.32 -10.09 -19.78
N ALA A 139 -11.31 -9.52 -20.97
CA ALA A 139 -12.46 -9.41 -21.85
C ALA A 139 -12.40 -10.47 -22.94
N THR A 140 -13.57 -10.91 -23.38
CA THR A 140 -13.69 -11.68 -24.62
C THR A 140 -13.30 -10.81 -25.81
N THR A 141 -12.97 -11.41 -26.96
CA THR A 141 -12.68 -10.66 -28.19
C THR A 141 -13.87 -9.76 -28.55
N THR A 142 -15.10 -10.27 -28.44
CA THR A 142 -16.34 -9.52 -28.71
C THR A 142 -16.47 -8.30 -27.81
N ASP A 143 -16.27 -8.47 -26.49
CA ASP A 143 -16.37 -7.36 -25.53
C ASP A 143 -15.26 -6.34 -25.75
N TYR A 144 -14.03 -6.78 -26.00
CA TYR A 144 -12.90 -5.89 -26.28
C TYR A 144 -13.15 -5.06 -27.55
N ASP A 145 -13.53 -5.71 -28.65
CA ASP A 145 -13.74 -5.07 -29.96
C ASP A 145 -14.96 -4.13 -29.98
N ALA A 146 -15.95 -4.36 -29.12
CA ALA A 146 -17.08 -3.47 -28.92
C ALA A 146 -16.69 -2.18 -28.17
N LEU A 147 -15.58 -2.20 -27.44
CA LEU A 147 -15.14 -1.08 -26.60
C LEU A 147 -14.05 -0.22 -27.24
N VAL A 148 -13.36 -0.69 -28.27
CA VAL A 148 -12.22 0.03 -28.88
C VAL A 148 -12.53 0.52 -30.31
N PRO A 149 -11.85 1.58 -30.78
CA PRO A 149 -11.98 2.01 -32.17
C PRO A 149 -11.63 0.90 -33.16
N THR A 150 -12.29 0.83 -34.32
CA THR A 150 -12.10 -0.22 -35.34
C THR A 150 -10.63 -0.51 -35.67
N LYS A 151 -9.78 0.52 -35.75
CA LYS A 151 -8.33 0.40 -36.04
C LYS A 151 -7.49 -0.21 -34.90
N LYS A 152 -8.11 -0.49 -33.75
CA LYS A 152 -7.51 -1.05 -32.53
C LYS A 152 -8.16 -2.38 -32.11
N ARG A 153 -9.06 -2.91 -32.92
CA ARG A 153 -9.65 -4.25 -32.72
C ARG A 153 -8.59 -5.33 -32.82
N VAL A 154 -8.84 -6.46 -32.16
CA VAL A 154 -7.91 -7.58 -32.00
C VAL A 154 -7.35 -8.04 -33.35
N ALA A 155 -8.22 -8.24 -34.35
CA ALA A 155 -7.85 -8.68 -35.70
C ALA A 155 -6.86 -7.75 -36.43
N THR A 156 -6.67 -6.51 -35.99
CA THR A 156 -5.68 -5.58 -36.58
C THR A 156 -4.26 -5.81 -36.07
N GLY A 157 -4.07 -6.58 -34.99
CA GLY A 157 -2.78 -6.77 -34.31
C GLY A 157 -2.25 -5.52 -33.58
N ASN A 158 -3.01 -4.41 -33.55
CA ASN A 158 -2.58 -3.17 -32.92
C ASN A 158 -3.01 -3.08 -31.46
N GLY A 159 -2.24 -2.36 -30.64
CA GLY A 159 -2.61 -2.08 -29.24
C GLY A 159 -2.18 -3.16 -28.25
N GLN A 160 -1.18 -3.95 -28.62
CA GLN A 160 -0.60 -4.97 -27.76
C GLN A 160 0.32 -4.35 -26.71
N VAL A 161 0.44 -5.03 -25.57
CA VAL A 161 1.42 -4.77 -24.52
C VAL A 161 2.22 -6.05 -24.27
N ALA A 162 3.54 -5.93 -24.19
CA ALA A 162 4.39 -7.09 -23.95
C ALA A 162 4.44 -7.44 -22.44
N ILE A 163 4.62 -8.71 -22.11
CA ILE A 163 4.77 -9.18 -20.72
C ILE A 163 5.86 -8.41 -19.98
N LYS A 164 7.00 -8.12 -20.62
CA LYS A 164 8.09 -7.34 -20.01
C LYS A 164 7.71 -5.89 -19.63
N GLN A 165 6.61 -5.36 -20.17
CA GLN A 165 6.09 -4.04 -19.80
C GLN A 165 5.07 -4.13 -18.65
N ILE A 166 4.49 -5.32 -18.44
CA ILE A 166 3.60 -5.65 -17.34
C ILE A 166 4.42 -6.06 -16.10
N ASN A 167 5.42 -6.92 -16.28
CA ASN A 167 6.34 -7.33 -15.23
C ASN A 167 7.17 -6.13 -14.76
N ARG A 168 7.05 -5.79 -13.47
CA ARG A 168 7.70 -4.62 -12.86
C ARG A 168 8.92 -4.96 -12.01
N GLN A 169 9.36 -6.21 -11.96
CA GLN A 169 10.66 -6.57 -11.34
C GLN A 169 11.81 -5.84 -12.04
N VAL A 170 11.69 -5.68 -13.36
CA VAL A 170 12.56 -4.82 -14.17
C VAL A 170 11.68 -4.02 -15.10
N SER A 171 11.44 -2.75 -14.77
CA SER A 171 10.68 -1.84 -15.62
C SER A 171 11.43 -1.52 -16.91
N GLU A 172 10.80 -1.79 -18.05
CA GLU A 172 11.28 -1.34 -19.36
C GLU A 172 10.13 -0.89 -20.27
N SER A 173 10.48 -0.20 -21.36
CA SER A 173 9.55 0.15 -22.43
C SER A 173 10.03 -0.43 -23.75
N GLY A 174 9.16 -0.43 -24.77
CA GLY A 174 9.56 -0.81 -26.12
C GLY A 174 10.71 0.03 -26.69
N SER A 175 10.89 1.27 -26.22
CA SER A 175 11.96 2.18 -26.68
C SER A 175 13.18 2.25 -25.76
N THR A 176 13.05 1.79 -24.52
CA THR A 176 14.10 1.88 -23.48
C THR A 176 14.25 0.50 -22.83
N PRO A 177 14.95 -0.45 -23.49
CA PRO A 177 15.14 -1.78 -22.96
C PRO A 177 16.07 -1.77 -21.74
N ALA A 178 15.74 -2.58 -20.73
CA ALA A 178 16.62 -2.78 -19.58
C ALA A 178 17.77 -3.74 -19.94
N ILE A 179 19.00 -3.22 -19.97
CA ILE A 179 20.21 -3.99 -20.34
C ILE A 179 20.79 -4.82 -19.19
N PHE A 180 20.49 -4.47 -17.93
CA PHE A 180 20.88 -5.22 -16.74
C PHE A 180 19.64 -5.92 -16.15
N ALA A 181 19.19 -6.98 -16.81
CA ALA A 181 18.01 -7.75 -16.42
C ALA A 181 18.36 -9.25 -16.25
N PRO A 182 17.70 -9.98 -15.32
CA PRO A 182 17.93 -11.42 -15.14
C PRO A 182 17.56 -12.28 -16.35
N LYS A 183 16.59 -11.82 -17.16
CA LYS A 183 16.19 -12.45 -18.43
C LYS A 183 16.62 -11.56 -19.60
N ALA A 184 16.97 -12.17 -20.74
CA ALA A 184 17.38 -11.47 -21.96
C ALA A 184 16.52 -11.88 -23.17
N GLY A 185 16.47 -11.02 -24.18
CA GLY A 185 15.71 -11.28 -25.42
C GLY A 185 14.24 -11.61 -25.16
N ASP A 186 13.72 -12.61 -25.89
CA ASP A 186 12.32 -13.02 -25.81
C ASP A 186 11.95 -13.73 -24.50
N ALA A 187 12.93 -14.27 -23.76
CA ALA A 187 12.68 -14.88 -22.44
C ALA A 187 12.09 -13.88 -21.42
N LYS A 188 12.26 -12.57 -21.64
CA LYS A 188 11.60 -11.52 -20.86
C LYS A 188 10.07 -11.52 -21.00
N ASN A 189 9.55 -12.11 -22.07
CA ASN A 189 8.12 -12.25 -22.32
C ASN A 189 7.58 -13.65 -21.99
N THR A 190 8.32 -14.45 -21.23
CA THR A 190 7.90 -15.79 -20.81
C THR A 190 7.67 -15.82 -19.30
N LEU A 191 6.46 -16.24 -18.92
CA LEU A 191 6.01 -16.44 -17.55
C LEU A 191 5.19 -17.72 -17.48
N THR A 192 5.20 -18.38 -16.31
CA THR A 192 4.21 -19.41 -15.98
C THR A 192 2.80 -18.80 -15.90
N LEU A 193 1.75 -19.61 -16.00
CA LEU A 193 0.37 -19.12 -15.84
C LEU A 193 0.15 -18.50 -14.46
N ALA A 194 0.69 -19.11 -13.40
CA ALA A 194 0.64 -18.57 -12.06
C ALA A 194 1.30 -17.18 -11.95
N GLU A 195 2.49 -17.00 -12.52
CA GLU A 195 3.16 -15.70 -12.59
C GLU A 195 2.34 -14.69 -13.38
N LEU A 196 1.86 -15.06 -14.57
CA LEU A 196 1.05 -14.17 -15.40
C LEU A 196 -0.20 -13.71 -14.65
N THR A 197 -0.91 -14.61 -13.97
CA THR A 197 -2.10 -14.25 -13.18
C THR A 197 -1.78 -13.20 -12.11
N ARG A 198 -0.73 -13.39 -11.31
CA ARG A 198 -0.34 -12.39 -10.30
C ARG A 198 0.01 -11.05 -10.96
N TRP A 199 0.66 -11.08 -12.12
CA TRP A 199 0.97 -9.89 -12.89
C TRP A 199 -0.26 -9.20 -13.50
N LEU A 200 -1.29 -9.94 -13.93
CA LEU A 200 -2.55 -9.35 -14.41
C LEU A 200 -3.26 -8.57 -13.30
N VAL A 201 -3.36 -9.14 -12.09
CA VAL A 201 -3.92 -8.45 -10.92
C VAL A 201 -3.10 -7.21 -10.56
N THR A 202 -1.77 -7.34 -10.58
CA THR A 202 -0.85 -6.22 -10.29
C THR A 202 -0.96 -5.12 -11.35
N TYR A 203 -1.08 -5.47 -12.62
CA TYR A 203 -1.08 -4.51 -13.73
C TYR A 203 -2.29 -3.59 -13.70
N GLN A 204 -3.46 -4.07 -13.25
CA GLN A 204 -4.64 -3.22 -13.05
C GLN A 204 -4.41 -2.11 -12.01
N ASN A 205 -3.48 -2.35 -11.08
CA ASN A 205 -3.14 -1.43 -9.99
C ASN A 205 -1.91 -0.56 -10.29
N PHE A 206 -1.02 -0.99 -11.19
CA PHE A 206 0.28 -0.37 -11.51
C PHE A 206 0.63 -0.40 -13.01
N THR A 207 -0.13 0.35 -13.81
CA THR A 207 -0.15 0.19 -15.28
C THR A 207 0.82 1.12 -16.02
N GLY A 208 1.17 2.27 -15.44
CA GLY A 208 1.83 3.36 -16.18
C GLY A 208 0.94 3.90 -17.32
N VAL A 209 1.52 4.61 -18.29
CA VAL A 209 0.78 5.24 -19.42
C VAL A 209 1.35 4.91 -20.80
N THR A 210 2.12 3.82 -20.92
CA THR A 210 2.83 3.45 -22.16
C THR A 210 1.94 2.83 -23.24
N ASP A 211 0.81 2.24 -22.86
CA ASP A 211 -0.15 1.68 -23.80
C ASP A 211 -1.04 2.77 -24.40
N LYS A 212 -1.18 2.76 -25.73
CA LYS A 212 -1.75 3.88 -26.50
C LYS A 212 -3.22 3.70 -26.87
N THR A 213 -3.77 2.50 -26.72
CA THR A 213 -5.18 2.23 -27.03
C THR A 213 -6.04 2.67 -25.85
N LYS A 214 -7.20 3.24 -26.16
CA LYS A 214 -8.21 3.66 -25.19
C LYS A 214 -9.55 3.09 -25.63
N ILE A 215 -10.44 2.89 -24.67
CA ILE A 215 -11.84 2.65 -24.99
C ILE A 215 -12.44 3.85 -25.73
N GLU A 216 -13.49 3.60 -26.49
CA GLU A 216 -14.25 4.63 -27.18
C GLU A 216 -15.19 5.36 -26.21
N THR A 217 -15.02 6.68 -26.17
CA THR A 217 -15.77 7.61 -25.33
C THR A 217 -16.10 8.86 -26.13
N THR A 218 -17.22 9.51 -25.79
CA THR A 218 -17.58 10.83 -26.34
C THR A 218 -16.62 11.91 -25.85
N GLU A 219 -16.21 11.82 -24.59
CA GLU A 219 -15.30 12.78 -23.95
C GLU A 219 -13.88 12.25 -23.85
N LYS A 220 -12.89 13.15 -23.88
CA LYS A 220 -11.48 12.79 -23.71
C LYS A 220 -11.19 12.53 -22.22
N PHE A 221 -10.45 11.45 -21.94
CA PHE A 221 -9.96 11.14 -20.60
C PHE A 221 -8.47 10.77 -20.60
N ALA A 222 -7.82 10.91 -19.45
CA ALA A 222 -6.45 10.44 -19.23
C ALA A 222 -6.46 8.95 -18.83
N ASN A 223 -5.49 8.16 -19.33
CA ASN A 223 -5.37 6.77 -18.91
C ASN A 223 -5.08 6.69 -17.41
N SER A 224 -5.81 5.84 -16.71
CA SER A 224 -5.52 5.52 -15.32
C SER A 224 -4.10 4.95 -15.18
N ALA A 225 -3.34 5.41 -14.20
CA ALA A 225 -2.07 4.78 -13.84
C ALA A 225 -2.28 3.47 -13.02
N GLY A 226 -3.54 3.16 -12.70
CA GLY A 226 -3.92 2.23 -11.64
C GLY A 226 -4.14 2.98 -10.32
N TRP A 227 -5.17 2.58 -9.57
CA TRP A 227 -5.57 3.30 -8.36
C TRP A 227 -4.48 3.27 -7.29
N VAL A 228 -3.94 2.08 -7.00
CA VAL A 228 -2.93 1.88 -5.95
C VAL A 228 -1.61 2.60 -6.26
N TYR A 229 -1.26 2.79 -7.54
CA TYR A 229 -0.06 3.54 -7.93
C TYR A 229 -0.11 5.03 -7.57
N ARG A 230 -1.28 5.54 -7.17
CA ARG A 230 -1.50 6.92 -6.71
C ARG A 230 -1.70 7.02 -5.20
N LEU A 231 -1.40 5.96 -4.45
CA LEU A 231 -1.55 5.94 -3.01
C LEU A 231 -0.20 6.00 -2.30
N SER A 232 -0.26 6.25 -1.00
CA SER A 232 0.82 5.98 -0.05
C SER A 232 0.27 4.98 0.94
N PRO A 233 0.36 3.68 0.61
CA PRO A 233 -0.40 2.67 1.32
C PRO A 233 -0.02 2.53 2.79
N VAL A 234 -1.02 2.27 3.62
CA VAL A 234 -0.86 1.82 5.01
C VAL A 234 -1.87 0.72 5.29
N PHE A 235 -1.44 -0.35 5.94
CA PHE A 235 -2.28 -1.48 6.35
C PHE A 235 -1.68 -2.17 7.58
N ALA A 236 -2.46 -2.98 8.29
CA ALA A 236 -1.96 -3.77 9.41
C ALA A 236 -1.36 -5.10 8.95
N ASN A 237 -0.29 -5.55 9.58
CA ASN A 237 0.27 -6.89 9.42
C ASN A 237 0.12 -7.66 10.74
N GLY A 238 -0.37 -8.89 10.65
CA GLY A 238 -0.55 -9.79 11.78
C GLY A 238 0.59 -10.81 11.92
N GLU A 239 0.43 -11.73 12.87
CA GLU A 239 1.32 -12.88 13.08
C GLU A 239 1.06 -14.02 12.07
N SER A 240 -0.10 -13.99 11.41
CA SER A 240 -0.46 -14.87 10.30
C SER A 240 -1.15 -14.08 9.19
N LEU A 241 -1.30 -14.70 8.02
CA LEU A 241 -2.06 -14.15 6.91
C LEU A 241 -3.55 -14.02 7.27
N PHE A 242 -4.10 -14.95 8.05
CA PHE A 242 -5.44 -14.82 8.63
C PHE A 242 -5.58 -13.53 9.44
N GLU A 243 -4.69 -13.31 10.40
CA GLU A 243 -4.75 -12.11 11.25
C GLU A 243 -4.54 -10.84 10.42
N THR A 244 -3.62 -10.88 9.46
CA THR A 244 -3.35 -9.78 8.52
C THR A 244 -4.62 -9.43 7.74
N LEU A 245 -5.32 -10.41 7.18
CA LEU A 245 -6.58 -10.18 6.47
C LEU A 245 -7.67 -9.67 7.42
N MET A 246 -7.82 -10.24 8.62
CA MET A 246 -8.84 -9.84 9.59
C MET A 246 -8.67 -8.39 10.10
N LEU A 247 -7.45 -7.98 10.45
CA LEU A 247 -7.17 -6.62 10.92
C LEU A 247 -7.47 -5.57 9.84
N ASN A 248 -7.46 -5.96 8.56
CA ASN A 248 -7.77 -5.08 7.43
C ASN A 248 -9.15 -5.32 6.80
N LEU A 249 -9.94 -6.24 7.35
CA LEU A 249 -11.27 -6.58 6.87
C LEU A 249 -12.30 -5.56 7.40
N VAL A 250 -12.36 -4.40 6.75
CA VAL A 250 -13.33 -3.35 7.06
C VAL A 250 -14.71 -3.79 6.56
N LEU A 251 -15.55 -4.34 7.45
CA LEU A 251 -16.93 -4.72 7.09
C LEU A 251 -17.93 -3.56 7.29
N THR A 252 -17.66 -2.66 8.23
CA THR A 252 -18.59 -1.57 8.55
C THR A 252 -18.22 -0.30 7.81
N GLY A 253 -18.75 -0.17 6.59
CA GLY A 253 -18.63 1.04 5.80
C GLY A 253 -19.27 2.27 6.47
N LYS A 254 -18.82 3.47 6.08
CA LYS A 254 -19.40 4.74 6.55
C LYS A 254 -20.55 5.25 5.68
N GLN A 255 -20.86 4.55 4.58
CA GLN A 255 -21.90 4.90 3.63
C GLN A 255 -23.28 4.84 4.27
N ASP A 256 -24.11 5.80 3.92
CA ASP A 256 -25.51 5.88 4.30
C ASP A 256 -26.32 6.34 3.07
N PRO A 257 -27.16 5.49 2.48
CA PRO A 257 -27.46 4.11 2.88
C PRO A 257 -26.28 3.14 2.67
N TYR A 258 -26.38 1.94 3.23
CA TYR A 258 -25.38 0.89 3.10
C TYR A 258 -25.21 0.46 1.64
N ALA A 259 -23.99 0.50 1.10
CA ALA A 259 -23.73 0.08 -0.27
C ALA A 259 -23.39 -1.43 -0.36
N PRO A 260 -24.11 -2.23 -1.17
CA PRO A 260 -23.80 -3.63 -1.42
C PRO A 260 -22.40 -3.78 -2.02
N GLN A 261 -21.67 -4.80 -1.55
CA GLN A 261 -20.34 -5.11 -2.09
C GLN A 261 -20.48 -5.76 -3.47
N LEU A 262 -19.79 -5.20 -4.47
CA LEU A 262 -19.84 -5.67 -5.86
C LEU A 262 -18.43 -5.71 -6.47
N PRO A 263 -17.71 -6.84 -6.36
CA PRO A 263 -16.43 -7.00 -7.03
C PRO A 263 -16.61 -7.12 -8.55
N VAL A 264 -15.57 -6.77 -9.31
CA VAL A 264 -15.65 -6.67 -10.78
C VAL A 264 -16.05 -7.97 -11.49
N TRP A 265 -15.72 -9.15 -10.93
CA TRP A 265 -16.04 -10.44 -11.56
C TRP A 265 -17.52 -10.85 -11.45
N GLU A 266 -18.28 -10.22 -10.55
CA GLU A 266 -19.73 -10.41 -10.46
C GLU A 266 -20.51 -9.48 -11.40
N GLU A 267 -19.84 -8.49 -12.00
CA GLU A 267 -20.44 -7.53 -12.91
C GLU A 267 -20.15 -7.88 -14.37
N SER A 268 -21.03 -7.49 -15.30
CA SER A 268 -20.68 -7.48 -16.73
C SER A 268 -19.64 -6.41 -17.06
N ILE A 269 -18.77 -6.70 -18.02
CA ILE A 269 -17.74 -5.75 -18.49
C ILE A 269 -18.38 -4.44 -19.00
N ALA A 270 -19.50 -4.54 -19.72
CA ALA A 270 -20.21 -3.37 -20.24
C ALA A 270 -20.70 -2.44 -19.11
N ALA A 271 -21.26 -3.00 -18.04
CA ALA A 271 -21.70 -2.23 -16.88
C ALA A 271 -20.50 -1.62 -16.12
N HIS A 272 -19.42 -2.39 -15.92
CA HIS A 272 -18.19 -1.87 -15.30
C HIS A 272 -17.65 -0.66 -16.07
N VAL A 273 -17.53 -0.79 -17.39
CA VAL A 273 -17.05 0.28 -18.26
C VAL A 273 -17.98 1.49 -18.24
N ALA A 274 -19.30 1.27 -18.27
CA ALA A 274 -20.27 2.36 -18.16
C ALA A 274 -20.12 3.15 -16.85
N ARG A 275 -19.89 2.46 -15.72
CA ARG A 275 -19.61 3.12 -14.43
C ARG A 275 -18.28 3.86 -14.44
N ARG A 276 -17.22 3.27 -14.98
CA ARG A 276 -15.91 3.94 -15.12
C ARG A 276 -15.98 5.19 -15.98
N LYS A 277 -16.76 5.19 -17.06
CA LYS A 277 -16.98 6.37 -17.91
C LYS A 277 -17.56 7.58 -17.14
N GLN A 278 -18.30 7.33 -16.05
CA GLN A 278 -18.86 8.41 -15.20
C GLN A 278 -17.82 9.05 -14.27
N GLN A 279 -16.66 8.41 -14.07
CA GLN A 279 -15.58 8.90 -13.18
C GLN A 279 -16.03 9.15 -11.73
N VAL A 280 -17.12 8.51 -11.30
CA VAL A 280 -17.62 8.56 -9.92
C VAL A 280 -16.90 7.51 -9.07
N GLN A 281 -16.57 7.89 -7.84
CA GLN A 281 -15.93 7.02 -6.87
C GLN A 281 -16.82 5.79 -6.57
N PRO A 282 -16.24 4.59 -6.42
CA PRO A 282 -16.94 3.44 -5.88
C PRO A 282 -17.54 3.78 -4.51
N ASN A 283 -18.74 3.28 -4.25
CA ASN A 283 -19.38 3.41 -2.94
C ASN A 283 -19.15 2.18 -2.03
N ASN A 284 -18.48 1.14 -2.53
CA ASN A 284 -18.20 -0.11 -1.81
C ASN A 284 -16.73 -0.54 -1.99
N LEU A 285 -16.22 -1.33 -1.03
CA LEU A 285 -14.80 -1.69 -0.98
C LEU A 285 -14.44 -2.79 -1.97
N ALA A 286 -15.33 -3.76 -2.19
CA ALA A 286 -15.09 -4.82 -3.16
C ALA A 286 -14.84 -4.25 -4.57
N GLU A 287 -15.63 -3.26 -5.00
CA GLU A 287 -15.43 -2.56 -6.26
C GLU A 287 -14.12 -1.73 -6.26
N LEU A 288 -13.82 -1.02 -5.18
CA LEU A 288 -12.61 -0.23 -5.06
C LEU A 288 -11.35 -1.11 -5.20
N TYR A 289 -11.34 -2.25 -4.52
CA TYR A 289 -10.21 -3.18 -4.46
C TYR A 289 -10.01 -3.96 -5.76
N THR A 290 -11.04 -4.03 -6.61
CA THR A 290 -11.03 -4.79 -7.86
C THR A 290 -11.19 -3.93 -9.11
N THR A 291 -11.07 -2.61 -8.95
CA THR A 291 -11.17 -1.64 -10.05
C THR A 291 -10.12 -1.89 -11.12
N TRP A 292 -10.57 -1.95 -12.37
CA TRP A 292 -9.68 -2.06 -13.52
C TRP A 292 -9.22 -0.69 -14.03
N SER A 293 -7.94 -0.61 -14.37
CA SER A 293 -7.36 0.51 -15.12
C SER A 293 -7.32 0.24 -16.62
N ARG A 294 -7.42 -1.04 -17.02
CA ARG A 294 -7.40 -1.51 -18.40
C ARG A 294 -8.47 -2.57 -18.65
N ILE A 295 -9.00 -2.56 -19.86
CA ILE A 295 -9.61 -3.75 -20.44
C ILE A 295 -8.48 -4.54 -21.11
N LEU A 296 -8.27 -5.77 -20.66
CA LEU A 296 -7.26 -6.68 -21.20
C LEU A 296 -7.93 -7.79 -21.99
N HIS A 297 -7.38 -8.17 -23.12
CA HIS A 297 -7.77 -9.38 -23.85
C HIS A 297 -6.50 -10.17 -24.18
N ILE A 298 -6.53 -11.49 -24.03
CA ILE A 298 -5.37 -12.35 -24.28
C ILE A 298 -5.74 -13.40 -25.32
N GLU A 299 -5.00 -13.40 -26.43
CA GLU A 299 -5.00 -14.50 -27.38
C GLU A 299 -3.81 -15.42 -27.08
N TRP A 300 -4.03 -16.73 -27.15
CA TRP A 300 -3.00 -17.73 -26.88
C TRP A 300 -2.57 -18.38 -28.18
N THR A 301 -1.26 -18.40 -28.46
CA THR A 301 -0.73 -19.14 -29.59
C THR A 301 -0.74 -20.66 -29.31
N PRO A 302 -0.56 -21.52 -30.33
CA PRO A 302 -0.46 -22.97 -30.13
C PRO A 302 0.66 -23.42 -29.18
N ASP A 303 1.71 -22.61 -29.03
CA ASP A 303 2.84 -22.83 -28.11
C ASP A 303 2.61 -22.20 -26.73
N ASP A 304 1.36 -21.84 -26.39
CA ASP A 304 0.96 -21.23 -25.12
C ASP A 304 1.59 -19.87 -24.82
N HIS A 305 2.05 -19.15 -25.85
CA HIS A 305 2.51 -17.77 -25.69
C HIS A 305 1.32 -16.79 -25.73
N PRO A 306 1.18 -15.90 -24.72
CA PRO A 306 0.08 -14.93 -24.68
C PRO A 306 0.40 -13.69 -25.51
N THR A 307 -0.57 -13.26 -26.31
CA THR A 307 -0.61 -11.96 -26.99
C THR A 307 -1.64 -11.08 -26.28
N ILE A 308 -1.17 -10.05 -25.56
CA ILE A 308 -2.00 -9.25 -24.67
C ILE A 308 -2.38 -7.93 -25.33
N PHE A 309 -3.68 -7.71 -25.54
CA PHE A 309 -4.26 -6.45 -25.98
C PHE A 309 -4.71 -5.65 -24.75
N SER A 310 -4.45 -4.34 -24.75
CA SER A 310 -4.76 -3.46 -23.62
C SER A 310 -5.44 -2.18 -24.10
N ALA A 311 -6.56 -1.83 -23.46
CA ALA A 311 -7.25 -0.56 -23.68
C ALA A 311 -7.43 0.21 -22.37
N GLY A 312 -6.99 1.47 -22.36
CA GLY A 312 -7.09 2.42 -21.25
C GLY A 312 -8.53 2.69 -20.81
N LEU A 313 -8.78 2.62 -19.50
CA LEU A 313 -9.99 3.13 -18.83
C LEU A 313 -9.71 4.45 -18.09
N PRO A 314 -10.71 5.34 -17.96
CA PRO A 314 -10.64 6.46 -17.02
C PRO A 314 -10.64 5.95 -15.58
N ILE A 315 -10.10 6.77 -14.67
CA ILE A 315 -10.22 6.56 -13.22
C ILE A 315 -11.22 7.57 -12.65
N PHE A 316 -11.79 7.24 -11.50
CA PHE A 316 -12.66 8.15 -10.77
C PHE A 316 -11.90 9.26 -10.05
N GLU A 317 -12.61 10.32 -9.67
CA GLU A 317 -12.07 11.49 -8.96
C GLU A 317 -11.40 11.11 -7.63
N ALA A 318 -10.22 11.67 -7.38
CA ALA A 318 -9.42 11.38 -6.17
C ALA A 318 -9.73 12.30 -4.99
N ASP A 319 -10.45 13.40 -5.22
CA ASP A 319 -10.79 14.39 -4.20
C ASP A 319 -11.74 13.77 -3.18
N ASN A 320 -11.35 13.80 -1.90
CA ASN A 320 -12.12 13.28 -0.77
C ASN A 320 -12.55 11.81 -0.95
N ALA A 321 -11.72 11.00 -1.60
CA ALA A 321 -11.99 9.57 -1.86
C ALA A 321 -11.90 8.69 -0.61
N PHE A 322 -12.53 9.09 0.49
CA PHE A 322 -12.45 8.48 1.82
C PHE A 322 -13.01 7.04 1.89
N ILE A 323 -13.57 6.54 0.77
CA ILE A 323 -13.80 5.11 0.58
C ILE A 323 -12.49 4.31 0.67
N GLU A 324 -11.34 4.88 0.29
CA GLU A 324 -10.03 4.23 0.40
C GLU A 324 -9.53 4.22 1.85
N PRO A 325 -9.49 3.06 2.53
CA PRO A 325 -9.05 3.03 3.92
C PRO A 325 -7.52 2.96 4.04
N MET A 326 -6.82 2.47 3.02
CA MET A 326 -5.40 2.10 3.12
C MET A 326 -4.46 3.18 2.61
N THR A 327 -4.77 4.48 2.76
CA THR A 327 -3.86 5.56 2.32
C THR A 327 -3.72 6.66 3.36
N THR A 328 -2.53 7.24 3.44
CA THR A 328 -2.34 8.57 4.04
C THR A 328 -2.86 9.67 3.11
N TRP A 329 -3.31 10.77 3.71
CA TRP A 329 -3.93 11.89 2.99
C TRP A 329 -3.04 13.13 3.00
N ARG A 330 -3.19 13.96 1.97
CA ARG A 330 -2.63 15.31 1.91
C ARG A 330 -3.73 16.31 1.59
N HIS A 331 -3.72 17.42 2.29
CA HIS A 331 -4.65 18.52 2.03
C HIS A 331 -4.15 19.37 0.84
N ASP A 332 -4.96 19.48 -0.21
CA ASP A 332 -4.67 20.36 -1.35
C ASP A 332 -5.18 21.77 -1.06
N LYS A 333 -4.27 22.71 -0.82
CA LYS A 333 -4.61 24.10 -0.51
C LYS A 333 -5.34 24.85 -1.63
N LYS A 334 -5.28 24.38 -2.88
CA LYS A 334 -5.92 25.05 -4.02
C LYS A 334 -7.36 24.61 -4.19
N THR A 335 -7.63 23.31 -4.07
CA THR A 335 -8.98 22.77 -4.23
C THR A 335 -9.73 22.62 -2.90
N HIS A 336 -9.03 22.81 -1.77
CA HIS A 336 -9.53 22.56 -0.42
C HIS A 336 -10.03 21.12 -0.20
N ALA A 337 -9.59 20.18 -1.03
CA ALA A 337 -9.91 18.77 -0.94
C ALA A 337 -8.73 17.98 -0.35
N ASP A 338 -9.04 16.89 0.34
CA ASP A 338 -8.03 15.91 0.73
C ASP A 338 -7.84 14.91 -0.41
N ARG A 339 -6.57 14.66 -0.75
CA ARG A 339 -6.18 13.72 -1.81
C ARG A 339 -5.27 12.65 -1.23
N PRO A 340 -5.22 11.45 -1.82
CA PRO A 340 -4.20 10.47 -1.48
C PRO A 340 -2.79 11.10 -1.58
N ALA A 341 -1.99 10.90 -0.54
CA ALA A 341 -0.58 11.25 -0.59
C ALA A 341 0.15 10.27 -1.52
N VAL A 342 1.22 10.73 -2.18
CA VAL A 342 2.01 9.92 -3.11
C VAL A 342 3.48 10.04 -2.72
N LYS A 343 4.16 8.90 -2.66
CA LYS A 343 5.61 8.84 -2.44
C LYS A 343 6.37 9.18 -3.73
N GLY A 344 7.45 9.94 -3.59
CA GLY A 344 8.35 10.29 -4.70
C GLY A 344 9.78 9.81 -4.44
N LEU A 345 10.66 9.93 -5.43
CA LEU A 345 12.07 9.51 -5.31
C LEU A 345 12.80 10.16 -4.12
N ARG A 346 12.39 11.37 -3.72
CA ARG A 346 12.95 12.07 -2.55
C ARG A 346 12.56 11.44 -1.20
N SER A 347 11.52 10.60 -1.18
CA SER A 347 11.04 9.92 0.03
C SER A 347 11.67 8.55 0.27
N LEU A 348 12.52 8.06 -0.65
CA LEU A 348 13.13 6.72 -0.58
C LEU A 348 13.92 6.46 0.72
N SER A 349 14.50 7.51 1.31
CA SER A 349 15.30 7.42 2.54
C SER A 349 14.58 7.94 3.79
N ILE A 350 13.26 8.17 3.70
CA ILE A 350 12.46 8.67 4.82
C ILE A 350 11.65 7.52 5.40
N ALA A 351 12.08 7.05 6.57
CA ALA A 351 11.37 6.02 7.29
C ALA A 351 9.96 6.46 7.72
N MET A 352 9.02 5.52 7.76
CA MET A 352 7.60 5.66 8.07
C MET A 352 7.40 6.41 9.39
N TRP A 353 8.13 6.02 10.43
CA TRP A 353 8.04 6.61 11.77
C TRP A 353 8.33 8.12 11.78
N ARG A 354 9.10 8.65 10.81
CA ARG A 354 9.39 10.09 10.73
C ARG A 354 8.20 10.94 10.31
N ASN A 355 7.16 10.29 9.78
CA ASN A 355 5.91 10.90 9.35
C ASN A 355 4.75 10.39 10.21
N PHE A 356 4.98 10.08 11.48
CA PHE A 356 3.99 9.48 12.39
C PHE A 356 2.64 10.19 12.37
N GLY A 357 2.62 11.53 12.46
CA GLY A 357 1.39 12.33 12.36
C GLY A 357 0.61 12.26 11.03
N GLN A 358 1.13 11.59 9.98
CA GLN A 358 0.35 11.28 8.77
C GLN A 358 -0.50 10.01 8.90
N TYR A 359 -0.16 9.13 9.86
CA TYR A 359 -0.83 7.87 10.08
C TYR A 359 -1.83 7.93 11.23
N VAL A 360 -1.56 8.75 12.23
CA VAL A 360 -2.43 8.91 13.40
C VAL A 360 -2.71 10.37 13.69
N LYS A 361 -3.91 10.67 14.17
CA LYS A 361 -4.28 12.02 14.59
C LYS A 361 -3.57 12.38 15.90
N VAL A 362 -2.46 13.12 15.79
CA VAL A 362 -1.63 13.53 16.96
C VAL A 362 -2.26 14.62 17.81
N ASN A 363 -3.14 15.47 17.25
CA ASN A 363 -3.95 16.42 18.01
C ASN A 363 -5.27 16.74 17.31
N GLU A 364 -6.27 17.23 18.04
CA GLU A 364 -7.62 17.50 17.52
C GLU A 364 -7.64 18.58 16.43
N SER A 365 -6.68 19.52 16.46
CA SER A 365 -6.50 20.62 15.53
C SER A 365 -5.71 20.25 14.26
N ALA A 366 -5.17 19.03 14.17
CA ALA A 366 -4.45 18.58 12.99
C ALA A 366 -5.40 18.51 11.80
N ALA A 367 -5.12 19.31 10.77
CA ALA A 367 -5.90 19.39 9.53
C ALA A 367 -5.74 18.15 8.62
N THR A 368 -5.04 17.11 9.06
CA THR A 368 -4.73 15.94 8.23
C THR A 368 -5.78 14.85 8.45
N HIS A 369 -6.36 14.36 7.36
CA HIS A 369 -7.28 13.23 7.41
C HIS A 369 -6.53 11.93 7.76
N GLU A 370 -7.01 11.22 8.78
CA GLU A 370 -6.42 9.97 9.23
C GLU A 370 -6.75 8.82 8.25
N PRO A 371 -5.81 7.89 7.96
CA PRO A 371 -6.11 6.72 7.15
C PRO A 371 -7.30 5.93 7.70
N GLY A 372 -8.24 5.55 6.83
CA GLY A 372 -9.45 4.84 7.24
C GLY A 372 -9.16 3.50 7.94
N ILE A 373 -8.06 2.83 7.59
CA ILE A 373 -7.62 1.60 8.24
C ILE A 373 -7.17 1.84 9.69
N VAL A 374 -6.56 2.97 9.98
CA VAL A 374 -6.13 3.32 11.35
C VAL A 374 -7.35 3.67 12.20
N VAL A 375 -8.33 4.35 11.61
CA VAL A 375 -9.65 4.56 12.25
C VAL A 375 -10.33 3.23 12.53
N TRP A 376 -10.32 2.29 11.59
CA TRP A 376 -10.87 0.95 11.78
C TRP A 376 -10.18 0.18 12.92
N LEU A 377 -8.85 0.20 13.00
CA LEU A 377 -8.11 -0.45 14.10
C LEU A 377 -8.44 0.18 15.46
N ARG A 378 -8.65 1.50 15.52
CA ARG A 378 -9.16 2.19 16.71
C ARG A 378 -10.56 1.69 17.06
N ASP A 379 -11.46 1.63 16.09
CA ASP A 379 -12.83 1.15 16.29
C ASP A 379 -12.86 -0.30 16.80
N LEU A 380 -11.97 -1.16 16.31
CA LEU A 380 -11.81 -2.53 16.82
C LEU A 380 -11.34 -2.55 18.28
N LYS A 381 -10.37 -1.72 18.64
CA LYS A 381 -9.87 -1.60 20.01
C LYS A 381 -10.97 -1.09 20.95
N ASP A 382 -11.62 0.01 20.61
CA ASP A 382 -12.62 0.66 21.47
C ASP A 382 -13.88 -0.21 21.68
N GLN A 383 -14.16 -1.11 20.73
CA GLN A 383 -15.23 -2.11 20.84
C GLN A 383 -14.77 -3.44 21.46
N ASN A 384 -13.55 -3.51 22.00
CA ASN A 384 -12.95 -4.70 22.62
C ASN A 384 -12.93 -5.90 21.67
N MET A 385 -12.73 -5.65 20.38
CA MET A 385 -12.64 -6.69 19.34
C MET A 385 -11.20 -7.20 19.18
N ILE A 386 -10.23 -6.36 19.54
CA ILE A 386 -8.81 -6.73 19.72
C ILE A 386 -8.37 -6.38 21.15
N PRO A 387 -7.33 -7.05 21.71
CA PRO A 387 -6.76 -6.66 23.00
C PRO A 387 -6.23 -5.22 22.99
N ASP A 388 -6.38 -4.51 24.11
CA ASP A 388 -5.88 -3.13 24.26
C ASP A 388 -4.36 -3.05 24.04
N ASP A 389 -3.60 -4.04 24.48
CA ASP A 389 -2.15 -4.10 24.34
C ASP A 389 -1.69 -4.85 23.08
N LYS A 390 -2.59 -5.16 22.15
CA LYS A 390 -2.25 -5.82 20.88
C LYS A 390 -1.14 -5.04 20.18
N GLN A 391 -0.05 -5.73 19.86
CA GLN A 391 1.02 -5.15 19.04
C GLN A 391 0.51 -5.00 17.61
N LEU A 392 0.31 -3.75 17.18
CA LEU A 392 -0.04 -3.42 15.81
C LEU A 392 1.24 -3.22 15.02
N ALA A 393 1.44 -4.00 13.96
CA ALA A 393 2.46 -3.72 12.95
C ALA A 393 1.78 -3.00 11.79
N LEU A 394 2.06 -1.71 11.61
CA LEU A 394 1.61 -0.96 10.45
C LEU A 394 2.67 -1.05 9.36
N MET A 395 2.24 -1.38 8.15
CA MET A 395 3.09 -1.58 6.98
C MET A 395 2.74 -0.61 5.87
N SER A 396 3.76 -0.20 5.13
CA SER A 396 3.64 0.66 3.96
C SER A 396 4.43 0.08 2.81
N VAL A 397 3.76 -0.17 1.69
CA VAL A 397 4.36 -0.65 0.44
C VAL A 397 4.04 0.35 -0.66
N GLY A 398 5.06 0.94 -1.28
CA GLY A 398 4.88 1.95 -2.32
C GLY A 398 5.73 1.64 -3.54
N LEU A 399 5.09 1.57 -4.70
CA LEU A 399 5.77 1.60 -5.99
C LEU A 399 5.89 3.05 -6.45
N VAL A 400 7.12 3.55 -6.64
CA VAL A 400 7.41 4.96 -6.90
C VAL A 400 7.73 5.18 -8.36
N SER A 401 7.04 6.14 -8.99
CA SER A 401 7.31 6.52 -10.37
C SER A 401 8.64 7.25 -10.53
N ASP A 402 9.22 7.16 -11.73
CA ASP A 402 10.37 7.95 -12.20
C ASP A 402 10.15 9.48 -12.15
N GLY A 403 8.92 9.94 -11.89
CA GLY A 403 8.55 11.35 -11.84
C GLY A 403 8.31 11.97 -13.22
N ASN A 404 8.45 11.19 -14.30
CA ASN A 404 8.12 11.62 -15.64
C ASN A 404 6.63 11.39 -15.91
N VAL A 405 5.88 12.48 -16.07
CA VAL A 405 4.42 12.47 -16.28
C VAL A 405 4.02 11.69 -17.55
N THR A 406 4.91 11.61 -18.54
CA THR A 406 4.65 10.98 -19.85
C THR A 406 4.89 9.47 -19.89
N SER A 407 5.68 8.90 -18.98
CA SER A 407 5.93 7.45 -18.86
C SER A 407 5.27 6.89 -17.61
N GLN A 408 5.52 7.55 -16.47
CA GLN A 408 5.19 7.10 -15.12
C GLN A 408 5.71 5.68 -14.88
N ALA A 409 6.90 5.37 -15.40
CA ALA A 409 7.48 4.05 -15.23
C ALA A 409 7.87 3.86 -13.75
N PRO A 410 7.60 2.68 -13.15
CA PRO A 410 8.09 2.38 -11.81
C PRO A 410 9.62 2.42 -11.77
N ALA A 411 10.15 3.20 -10.83
CA ALA A 411 11.59 3.43 -10.66
C ALA A 411 12.14 2.79 -9.38
N ALA A 412 11.31 2.65 -8.33
CA ALA A 412 11.71 2.02 -7.08
C ALA A 412 10.50 1.43 -6.34
N GLU A 413 10.74 0.36 -5.60
CA GLU A 413 9.81 -0.16 -4.60
C GLU A 413 10.32 0.22 -3.20
N ILE A 414 9.40 0.70 -2.35
CA ILE A 414 9.67 1.04 -0.95
C ILE A 414 8.79 0.17 -0.08
N VAL A 415 9.40 -0.44 0.92
CA VAL A 415 8.71 -1.18 1.97
C VAL A 415 9.18 -0.62 3.30
N ASP A 416 8.24 -0.35 4.20
CA ASP A 416 8.56 0.09 5.55
C ASP A 416 7.47 -0.32 6.54
N ASP A 417 7.82 -0.28 7.81
CA ASP A 417 6.99 -0.74 8.90
C ASP A 417 7.24 0.06 10.18
N MET A 418 6.25 0.04 11.07
CA MET A 418 6.41 0.39 12.47
C MET A 418 5.52 -0.46 13.35
N ARG A 419 5.99 -0.77 14.56
CA ARG A 419 5.24 -1.56 15.54
C ARG A 419 4.94 -0.71 16.76
N ILE A 420 3.71 -0.78 17.25
CA ILE A 420 3.23 -0.02 18.41
C ILE A 420 2.02 -0.73 19.03
N LYS A 421 1.87 -0.68 20.36
CA LYS A 421 0.67 -1.24 21.01
C LYS A 421 -0.57 -0.40 20.71
N ALA A 422 -1.72 -1.05 20.53
CA ALA A 422 -2.97 -0.37 20.20
C ALA A 422 -3.35 0.70 21.23
N ASN A 423 -3.20 0.42 22.53
CA ASN A 423 -3.47 1.38 23.60
C ASN A 423 -2.49 2.55 23.66
N VAL A 424 -1.28 2.41 23.14
CA VAL A 424 -0.31 3.52 22.99
C VAL A 424 -0.65 4.33 21.75
N LEU A 425 -0.90 3.68 20.61
CA LEU A 425 -1.23 4.35 19.34
C LEU A 425 -2.53 5.14 19.43
N PHE A 426 -3.52 4.63 20.16
CA PHE A 426 -4.83 5.24 20.35
C PHE A 426 -5.04 5.80 21.75
N ASP A 427 -3.95 6.15 22.44
CA ASP A 427 -4.02 6.84 23.72
C ASP A 427 -4.73 8.20 23.53
N THR A 428 -5.85 8.40 24.21
CA THR A 428 -6.66 9.62 24.14
C THR A 428 -6.41 10.51 25.35
N LYS A 429 -6.63 11.83 25.20
CA LYS A 429 -6.41 12.85 26.22
C LYS A 429 -6.75 12.38 27.65
N SER A 430 -5.69 12.30 28.46
CA SER A 430 -5.73 12.32 29.92
C SER A 430 -5.13 13.63 30.42
N ASP A 431 -5.31 13.96 31.69
CA ASP A 431 -4.74 15.17 32.32
C ASP A 431 -3.19 15.23 32.30
N ILE A 432 -2.52 14.15 31.88
CA ILE A 432 -1.06 13.95 31.96
C ILE A 432 -0.39 13.95 30.57
N GLY A 433 -1.13 14.34 29.53
CA GLY A 433 -0.73 14.17 28.12
C GLY A 433 -0.94 12.73 27.63
N TYR A 434 -0.86 12.52 26.31
CA TYR A 434 -1.08 11.21 25.66
C TYR A 434 0.05 10.88 24.67
N TRP A 435 0.29 9.59 24.47
CA TRP A 435 1.45 9.09 23.73
C TRP A 435 1.61 9.63 22.31
N PRO A 436 0.57 9.69 21.45
CA PRO A 436 0.70 10.20 20.09
C PRO A 436 1.35 11.59 19.99
N GLU A 437 0.99 12.52 20.88
CA GLU A 437 1.59 13.87 20.92
C GLU A 437 3.06 13.80 21.33
N GLN A 438 3.39 13.02 22.37
CA GLN A 438 4.76 12.88 22.83
C GLN A 438 5.68 12.18 21.83
N ILE A 439 5.15 11.18 21.12
CA ILE A 439 5.88 10.50 20.04
C ILE A 439 6.20 11.50 18.93
N GLU A 440 5.23 12.33 18.53
CA GLU A 440 5.46 13.38 17.53
C GLU A 440 6.50 14.40 18.01
N ASP A 441 6.45 14.83 19.27
CA ASP A 441 7.46 15.73 19.85
C ASP A 441 8.87 15.11 19.84
N VAL A 442 8.98 13.83 20.20
CA VAL A 442 10.23 13.06 20.14
C VAL A 442 10.76 12.98 18.71
N ILE A 443 9.88 12.80 17.73
CA ILE A 443 10.23 12.78 16.30
C ILE A 443 10.70 14.17 15.85
N LEU A 444 10.02 15.25 16.23
CA LEU A 444 10.39 16.62 15.90
C LEU A 444 11.75 17.00 16.50
N MET A 445 12.00 16.63 17.76
CA MET A 445 13.30 16.75 18.41
C MET A 445 14.37 15.98 17.64
N THR A 446 14.09 14.73 17.25
CA THR A 446 15.02 13.89 16.47
C THR A 446 15.38 14.51 15.13
N GLN A 447 14.39 15.03 14.41
CA GLN A 447 14.59 15.72 13.14
C GLN A 447 15.36 17.04 13.32
N THR A 448 15.21 17.71 14.46
CA THR A 448 15.98 18.92 14.79
C THR A 448 17.46 18.59 14.97
N ILE A 449 17.79 17.52 15.71
CA ILE A 449 19.17 17.01 15.81
C ILE A 449 19.71 16.59 14.43
N GLY A 450 18.87 15.96 13.59
CA GLY A 450 19.25 15.64 12.22
C GLY A 450 19.58 16.87 11.36
N LYS A 451 18.87 17.99 11.55
CA LYS A 451 19.19 19.27 10.89
C LYS A 451 20.51 19.85 11.40
N ASP A 452 20.79 19.77 12.70
CA ASP A 452 22.08 20.21 13.25
C ASP A 452 23.24 19.36 12.71
N TYR A 453 23.05 18.04 12.63
CA TYR A 453 24.03 17.15 12.02
C TYR A 453 24.25 17.45 10.54
N TYR A 454 23.18 17.73 9.77
CA TYR A 454 23.30 18.20 8.38
C TYR A 454 24.11 19.49 8.28
N ARG A 455 23.88 20.47 9.16
CA ARG A 455 24.64 21.74 9.18
C ARG A 455 26.11 21.50 9.46
N PHE A 456 26.44 20.61 10.41
CA PHE A 456 27.80 20.16 10.65
C PHE A 456 28.43 19.59 9.37
N LEU A 457 27.77 18.64 8.72
CA LEU A 457 28.27 18.03 7.49
C LEU A 457 28.45 19.04 6.35
N ALA A 458 27.52 19.99 6.19
CA ALA A 458 27.62 21.03 5.17
C ALA A 458 28.82 21.95 5.42
N ASN A 459 29.12 22.28 6.67
CA ASN A 459 30.32 23.02 7.03
C ASN A 459 31.59 22.22 6.73
N VAL A 460 31.62 20.92 7.06
CA VAL A 460 32.73 20.02 6.70
C VAL A 460 32.92 19.94 5.18
N GLY A 461 31.85 19.78 4.41
CA GLY A 461 31.90 19.77 2.95
C GLY A 461 32.47 21.07 2.38
N ARG A 462 32.08 22.22 2.94
CA ARG A 462 32.64 23.53 2.56
C ARG A 462 34.14 23.62 2.87
N ILE A 463 34.56 23.22 4.07
CA ILE A 463 35.97 23.20 4.46
C ILE A 463 36.78 22.34 3.48
N ARG A 464 36.25 21.17 3.08
CA ARG A 464 36.86 20.25 2.12
C ARG A 464 36.79 20.69 0.65
N ASN A 465 36.17 21.83 0.36
CA ASN A 465 35.93 22.30 -1.02
C ASN A 465 35.15 21.28 -1.87
N LEU A 466 34.19 20.61 -1.25
CA LEU A 466 33.22 19.72 -1.91
C LEU A 466 31.90 20.45 -2.16
N ASP A 467 31.01 19.85 -2.94
CA ASP A 467 29.61 20.23 -2.91
C ASP A 467 29.03 19.93 -1.53
N ALA A 468 28.90 20.97 -0.71
CA ALA A 468 28.44 20.88 0.67
C ALA A 468 27.04 20.25 0.79
N THR A 469 26.15 20.53 -0.18
CA THR A 469 24.78 20.01 -0.17
C THR A 469 24.75 18.54 -0.52
N ALA A 470 25.45 18.14 -1.59
CA ALA A 470 25.53 16.74 -1.99
C ALA A 470 26.24 15.89 -0.92
N PHE A 471 27.33 16.40 -0.35
CA PHE A 471 28.08 15.75 0.73
C PHE A 471 27.21 15.56 1.99
N ALA A 472 26.53 16.62 2.43
CA ALA A 472 25.68 16.57 3.60
C ALA A 472 24.47 15.65 3.40
N ASN A 473 23.77 15.72 2.26
CA ASN A 473 22.64 14.84 1.97
C ASN A 473 23.05 13.36 2.02
N LYS A 474 24.18 13.00 1.39
CA LYS A 474 24.67 11.62 1.36
C LYS A 474 24.92 11.08 2.77
N LEU A 475 25.61 11.84 3.62
CA LEU A 475 25.96 11.38 4.97
C LEU A 475 24.79 11.51 5.97
N SER A 476 23.85 12.43 5.76
CA SER A 476 22.63 12.54 6.56
C SER A 476 21.71 11.33 6.38
N VAL A 477 21.65 10.72 5.19
CA VAL A 477 20.91 9.46 4.98
C VAL A 477 21.46 8.37 5.90
N GLY A 478 22.78 8.16 5.89
CA GLY A 478 23.42 7.16 6.78
C GLY A 478 23.25 7.45 8.27
N PHE A 479 23.07 8.70 8.68
CA PHE A 479 22.72 9.04 10.06
C PHE A 479 21.30 8.60 10.42
N TYR A 480 20.31 8.87 9.58
CA TYR A 480 18.94 8.39 9.81
C TYR A 480 18.84 6.86 9.74
N ASP A 481 19.61 6.20 8.88
CA ASP A 481 19.67 4.74 8.82
C ASP A 481 20.09 4.13 10.16
N ARG A 482 21.06 4.75 10.85
CA ARG A 482 21.50 4.35 12.20
C ARG A 482 20.42 4.57 13.28
N LEU A 483 19.46 5.47 13.04
CA LEU A 483 18.35 5.74 13.97
C LEU A 483 17.16 4.80 13.76
N ASN A 484 17.01 4.17 12.60
CA ASN A 484 15.82 3.38 12.27
C ASN A 484 15.58 2.21 13.24
N ALA A 485 16.57 1.33 13.40
CA ALA A 485 16.45 0.18 14.31
C ALA A 485 16.17 0.59 15.77
N PRO A 486 16.94 1.50 16.40
CA PRO A 486 16.67 1.89 17.78
C PRO A 486 15.35 2.65 17.94
N PHE A 487 14.94 3.48 16.98
CA PHE A 487 13.65 4.17 17.06
C PHE A 487 12.48 3.19 16.99
N LYS A 488 12.53 2.24 16.03
CA LYS A 488 11.50 1.20 15.91
C LYS A 488 11.41 0.35 17.18
N ALA A 489 12.55 0.00 17.78
CA ALA A 489 12.59 -0.74 19.05
C ALA A 489 12.00 0.07 20.22
N TRP A 490 12.35 1.36 20.32
CA TRP A 490 11.78 2.27 21.31
C TRP A 490 10.26 2.38 21.17
N LEU A 491 9.77 2.63 19.95
CA LEU A 491 8.34 2.77 19.65
C LEU A 491 7.56 1.48 19.96
N ALA A 492 8.11 0.33 19.59
CA ALA A 492 7.49 -0.97 19.83
C ALA A 492 7.42 -1.34 21.32
N GLY A 493 8.35 -0.82 22.13
CA GLY A 493 8.48 -1.10 23.56
C GLY A 493 7.60 -0.23 24.45
N LEU A 494 6.99 0.84 23.94
CA LEU A 494 6.16 1.75 24.73
C LEU A 494 4.93 1.05 25.32
N SER A 495 4.49 1.51 26.49
CA SER A 495 3.29 1.07 27.19
C SER A 495 2.59 2.22 27.91
N ASN A 496 1.27 2.13 28.06
CA ASN A 496 0.50 3.05 28.90
C ASN A 496 0.82 2.96 30.41
N HIS A 497 1.59 1.96 30.82
CA HIS A 497 2.10 1.84 32.19
C HIS A 497 3.48 2.49 32.39
N ASP A 498 4.14 2.93 31.33
CA ASP A 498 5.46 3.53 31.43
C ASP A 498 5.40 4.95 32.01
N GLU A 499 6.44 5.34 32.75
CA GLU A 499 6.70 6.74 33.03
C GLU A 499 7.22 7.42 31.74
N ARG A 500 6.33 8.18 31.09
CA ARG A 500 6.57 8.84 29.80
C ARG A 500 7.89 9.63 29.73
N SER A 501 8.19 10.42 30.76
CA SER A 501 9.43 11.21 30.87
C SER A 501 10.68 10.33 30.81
N VAL A 502 10.66 9.16 31.45
CA VAL A 502 11.76 8.19 31.45
C VAL A 502 11.97 7.64 30.04
N LYS A 503 10.90 7.24 29.34
CA LYS A 503 10.99 6.77 27.95
C LYS A 503 11.49 7.83 26.99
N VAL A 504 11.07 9.08 27.14
CA VAL A 504 11.61 10.20 26.35
C VAL A 504 13.10 10.38 26.61
N ASN A 505 13.54 10.30 27.87
CA ASN A 505 14.95 10.44 28.23
C ASN A 505 15.81 9.27 27.71
N GLU A 506 15.32 8.03 27.76
CA GLU A 506 15.97 6.86 27.14
C GLU A 506 16.27 7.12 25.65
N TRP A 507 15.31 7.69 24.92
CA TRP A 507 15.51 8.06 23.52
C TRP A 507 16.50 9.22 23.35
N LYS A 508 16.41 10.27 24.18
CA LYS A 508 17.37 11.40 24.16
C LYS A 508 18.81 10.91 24.30
N GLU A 509 19.08 9.98 25.22
CA GLU A 509 20.42 9.40 25.39
C GLU A 509 20.87 8.61 24.15
N THR A 510 19.98 7.80 23.59
CA THR A 510 20.24 7.03 22.37
C THR A 510 20.57 7.94 21.18
N LEU A 511 19.78 9.00 21.00
CA LEU A 511 19.98 10.00 19.96
C LEU A 511 21.31 10.75 20.14
N ARG A 512 21.63 11.19 21.36
CA ARG A 512 22.90 11.85 21.71
C ARG A 512 24.10 10.97 21.38
N LYS A 513 24.08 9.70 21.79
CA LYS A 513 25.15 8.74 21.50
C LYS A 513 25.31 8.55 19.99
N THR A 514 24.20 8.42 19.26
CA THR A 514 24.21 8.17 17.82
C THR A 514 24.78 9.35 17.04
N VAL A 515 24.34 10.58 17.33
CA VAL A 515 24.84 11.78 16.63
C VAL A 515 26.32 12.05 16.91
N PHE A 516 26.80 11.83 18.13
CA PHE A 516 28.22 12.00 18.45
C PHE A 516 29.11 10.90 17.89
N THR A 517 28.59 9.67 17.80
CA THR A 517 29.29 8.58 17.10
C THR A 517 29.41 8.92 15.61
N ALA A 518 28.31 9.31 14.95
CA ALA A 518 28.31 9.70 13.55
C ALA A 518 29.25 10.88 13.27
N ALA A 519 29.24 11.91 14.13
CA ALA A 519 30.18 13.02 14.02
C ALA A 519 31.64 12.57 14.20
N THR A 520 31.91 11.64 15.13
CA THR A 520 33.26 11.11 15.35
C THR A 520 33.78 10.33 14.14
N ASP A 521 32.93 9.55 13.47
CA ASP A 521 33.31 8.85 12.24
C ASP A 521 33.73 9.83 11.13
N VAL A 522 33.01 10.95 10.99
CA VAL A 522 33.39 12.03 10.05
C VAL A 522 34.75 12.61 10.44
N MET A 523 34.99 12.84 11.73
CA MET A 523 36.26 13.36 12.25
C MET A 523 37.44 12.41 12.03
N GLN A 524 37.25 11.08 12.03
CA GLN A 524 38.34 10.13 11.79
C GLN A 524 38.93 10.25 10.38
N SER A 525 38.14 10.75 9.43
CA SER A 525 38.59 11.03 8.06
C SER A 525 39.23 12.43 7.90
N SER A 526 39.64 13.09 8.98
CA SER A 526 40.15 14.47 8.92
C SER A 526 41.46 14.60 8.15
N SER A 527 41.51 15.59 7.26
CA SER A 527 42.70 16.01 6.53
C SER A 527 43.39 17.21 7.19
N SER A 528 44.62 17.56 6.78
CA SER A 528 45.28 18.79 7.22
C SER A 528 44.44 20.04 6.90
N ARG A 529 43.70 20.02 5.79
CA ARG A 529 42.77 21.10 5.43
C ARG A 529 41.60 21.23 6.40
N ASP A 530 41.10 20.10 6.92
CA ASP A 530 40.03 20.08 7.92
C ASP A 530 40.48 20.73 9.24
N ILE A 531 41.76 20.52 9.61
CA ILE A 531 42.38 21.06 10.83
C ILE A 531 42.66 22.55 10.69
N THR A 532 43.29 22.98 9.58
CA THR A 532 43.60 24.40 9.35
C THR A 532 42.33 25.22 9.13
N GLY A 533 41.35 24.66 8.42
CA GLY A 533 40.08 25.31 8.13
C GLY A 533 40.17 26.47 7.13
N LEU A 534 39.09 27.25 7.07
CA LEU A 534 38.97 28.47 6.27
C LEU A 534 39.05 29.70 7.18
N ALA A 535 39.48 30.85 6.64
CA ALA A 535 39.41 32.11 7.37
C ALA A 535 37.94 32.53 7.56
N GLY A 536 37.52 32.72 8.82
CA GLY A 536 36.18 33.19 9.19
C GLY A 536 36.24 34.46 10.04
N GLU A 537 35.11 35.17 10.16
CA GLU A 537 35.03 36.47 10.86
C GLU A 537 35.33 36.37 12.37
N LYS A 538 35.11 35.21 12.99
CA LYS A 538 35.28 34.98 14.44
C LYS A 538 36.43 34.02 14.77
N GLY A 539 37.33 33.77 13.81
CA GLY A 539 38.39 32.77 13.89
C GLY A 539 38.31 31.75 12.75
N PRO A 540 39.20 30.73 12.73
CA PRO A 540 39.21 29.72 11.68
C PRO A 540 37.96 28.84 11.73
N ASP A 541 37.26 28.75 10.61
CA ASP A 541 36.19 27.78 10.37
C ASP A 541 36.82 26.43 10.02
N ASN A 542 37.06 25.62 11.04
CA ASN A 542 37.69 24.31 10.93
C ASN A 542 36.76 23.20 11.44
N ILE A 543 37.20 21.95 11.31
CA ILE A 543 36.36 20.80 11.65
C ILE A 543 36.04 20.74 13.16
N PHE A 544 36.91 21.27 14.02
CA PHE A 544 36.70 21.33 15.47
C PHE A 544 35.66 22.37 15.85
N THR A 545 35.68 23.57 15.24
CA THR A 545 34.66 24.59 15.49
C THR A 545 33.30 24.12 14.98
N ALA A 546 33.24 23.47 13.81
CA ALA A 546 32.01 22.85 13.31
C ALA A 546 31.46 21.78 14.27
N LYS A 547 32.32 20.91 14.82
CA LYS A 547 31.92 19.90 15.81
C LYS A 547 31.44 20.53 17.11
N ASN A 548 32.10 21.58 17.60
CA ASN A 548 31.70 22.27 18.82
C ASN A 548 30.30 22.89 18.69
N TRP A 549 29.98 23.48 17.53
CA TRP A 549 28.63 23.97 17.23
C TRP A 549 27.58 22.85 17.27
N LEU A 550 27.89 21.70 16.67
CA LEU A 550 27.00 20.53 16.76
C LEU A 550 26.79 20.11 18.22
N GLN A 551 27.86 19.99 19.01
CA GLN A 551 27.79 19.59 20.41
C GLN A 551 26.97 20.57 21.25
N HIS A 552 27.14 21.88 21.02
CA HIS A 552 26.35 22.91 21.66
C HIS A 552 24.86 22.75 21.32
N ASN A 553 24.50 22.67 20.04
CA ASN A 553 23.10 22.54 19.62
C ASN A 553 22.46 21.24 20.14
N VAL A 554 23.19 20.12 20.11
CA VAL A 554 22.72 18.84 20.68
C VAL A 554 22.46 18.97 22.18
N LYS A 555 23.30 19.69 22.92
CA LYS A 555 23.08 19.92 24.36
C LYS A 555 21.85 20.79 24.60
N VAL A 556 21.65 21.84 23.81
CA VAL A 556 20.52 22.78 23.92
C VAL A 556 19.19 22.11 23.54
N HIS A 557 19.16 21.30 22.49
CA HIS A 557 17.94 20.66 22.01
C HIS A 557 17.57 19.38 22.78
N LEU A 558 18.51 18.77 23.51
CA LEU A 558 18.25 17.57 24.33
C LEU A 558 18.17 17.83 25.83
N SER A 559 18.49 19.03 26.32
CA SER A 559 18.10 19.46 27.67
C SER A 559 16.59 19.47 27.74
#